data_AF-A0A6I7Q3J6-F1
#
_entry.id   AF-A0A6I7Q3J6-F1
#
_cell.length_a   1.000
_cell.length_b   1.000
_cell.length_c   1.000
_cell.angle_alpha   90.00
_cell.angle_beta   90.00
_cell.angle_gamma   90.00
#
_symmetry.space_group_name_H-M   'P 1'
#
loop_
_entity.id
_entity.type
_entity.pdbx_description
1 polymer ?
#
loop_
_entity_poly.entity_id
_entity_poly.type
_entity_poly.pdbx_seq_one_letter_code
_entity_poly.pdbx_strand_id
1 'polypeptide(L)'
;MGNGQVERLAFSPWYNALIGGRGTGKSTIVHALRFALRRDEELVRLPETAEPRTQFDRFRRPVKGRGGDGALRDETRIRVERLRDGFPHRLHWALAAADPVVEQREPDGDWVPAASHTWDRAVG
;
A
#
# COMPACT_ATOMS: atom_id res chain seq x y z
N MET A 1 0.36 -14.43 1.21
CA MET A 1 -0.64 -13.55 0.57
C MET A 1 -0.07 -13.09 -0.76
N GLY A 2 -0.83 -13.15 -1.86
CA GLY A 2 -0.40 -12.59 -3.15
C GLY A 2 0.67 -13.37 -3.94
N ASN A 3 1.19 -14.48 -3.41
CA ASN A 3 2.38 -15.16 -3.94
C ASN A 3 2.03 -16.04 -5.16
N GLY A 4 2.01 -15.44 -6.35
CA GLY A 4 1.67 -16.09 -7.62
C GLY A 4 0.20 -15.96 -8.04
N GLN A 5 -0.65 -15.44 -7.15
CA GLN A 5 -2.05 -15.13 -7.43
C GLN A 5 -2.44 -13.82 -6.76
N VAL A 6 -3.32 -13.05 -7.41
CA VAL A 6 -3.80 -11.77 -6.87
C VAL A 6 -4.71 -12.01 -5.66
N GLU A 7 -4.36 -11.41 -4.53
CA GLU A 7 -5.26 -11.32 -3.37
C GLU A 7 -6.10 -10.04 -3.49
N ARG A 8 -7.43 -10.13 -3.27
CA ARG A 8 -8.33 -8.97 -3.27
C ARG A 8 -9.05 -8.87 -1.94
N LEU A 9 -9.00 -7.69 -1.33
CA LEU A 9 -9.74 -7.36 -0.13
C LEU A 9 -10.70 -6.21 -0.42
N ALA A 10 -11.97 -6.40 -0.10
CA ALA A 10 -12.97 -5.34 -0.11
C ALA A 10 -13.10 -4.76 1.30
N PHE A 11 -13.20 -3.43 1.39
CA PHE A 11 -13.38 -2.73 2.66
C PHE A 11 -14.79 -2.14 2.73
N SER A 12 -15.37 -2.20 3.92
CA SER A 12 -16.56 -1.43 4.28
C SER A 12 -16.18 0.04 4.50
N PRO A 13 -17.07 1.01 4.20
CA PRO A 13 -16.87 2.40 4.62
C PRO A 13 -16.98 2.59 6.14
N TRP A 14 -17.44 1.56 6.86
CA TRP A 14 -17.59 1.57 8.32
C TRP A 14 -16.37 0.90 8.99
N TYR A 15 -16.64 0.11 10.02
CA TYR A 15 -15.61 -0.64 10.72
C TYR A 15 -15.14 -1.85 9.91
N ASN A 16 -13.82 -2.04 9.83
CA ASN A 16 -13.18 -3.21 9.25
C ASN A 16 -12.28 -3.85 10.31
N ALA A 17 -12.40 -5.18 10.48
CA ALA A 17 -11.54 -5.94 11.38
C ALA A 17 -10.67 -6.92 10.59
N LEU A 18 -9.37 -6.94 10.90
CA LEU A 18 -8.42 -7.88 10.35
C LEU A 18 -7.97 -8.86 11.44
N ILE A 19 -8.55 -10.07 11.43
CA ILE A 19 -8.40 -11.07 12.49
C ILE A 19 -7.65 -12.29 11.96
N GLY A 20 -6.78 -12.89 12.78
CA GLY A 20 -6.05 -14.10 12.44
C GLY A 20 -4.86 -14.35 13.36
N GLY A 21 -4.32 -15.57 13.34
CA GLY A 21 -3.17 -15.98 14.16
C GLY A 21 -1.85 -15.28 13.81
N ARG A 22 -0.77 -15.60 14.53
CA ARG A 22 0.57 -15.10 14.21
C ARG A 22 0.98 -15.56 12.81
N GLY A 23 1.62 -14.67 12.04
CA GLY A 23 2.15 -15.01 10.72
C GLY A 23 1.11 -15.09 9.58
N THR A 24 -0.17 -14.82 9.83
CA THR A 24 -1.22 -14.89 8.79
C THR A 24 -1.22 -13.72 7.79
N GLY A 25 -0.24 -12.81 7.86
CA GLY A 25 -0.13 -11.69 6.92
C GLY A 25 -0.98 -10.45 7.26
N LYS A 26 -1.48 -10.31 8.49
CA LYS A 26 -2.25 -9.12 8.89
C LYS A 26 -1.45 -7.82 8.69
N SER A 27 -0.23 -7.77 9.24
CA SER A 27 0.66 -6.62 9.07
C SER A 27 1.06 -6.40 7.60
N THR A 28 1.12 -7.46 6.79
CA THR A 28 1.36 -7.35 5.34
C THR A 28 0.34 -6.46 4.65
N ILE A 29 -0.96 -6.60 4.98
CA ILE A 29 -2.02 -5.73 4.43
C ILE A 29 -1.79 -4.28 4.85
N VAL A 30 -1.52 -4.04 6.14
CA VAL A 30 -1.32 -2.68 6.66
C VAL A 30 -0.10 -2.01 6.01
N HIS A 31 1.01 -2.73 5.84
CA HIS A 31 2.19 -2.18 5.17
C HIS A 31 1.98 -1.99 3.66
N ALA A 32 1.21 -2.87 3.01
CA ALA A 32 0.84 -2.66 1.61
C ALA A 32 0.02 -1.38 1.42
N LEU A 33 -0.94 -1.10 2.32
CA LEU A 33 -1.68 0.16 2.34
C LEU A 33 -0.76 1.36 2.57
N ARG A 34 0.22 1.27 3.48
CA ARG A 34 1.19 2.35 3.70
C ARG A 34 1.95 2.71 2.43
N PHE A 35 2.37 1.72 1.62
CA PHE A 35 3.03 2.01 0.34
C PHE A 35 2.11 2.69 -0.67
N ALA A 36 0.95 2.10 -0.92
CA ALA A 36 0.03 2.62 -1.92
C ALA A 36 -0.49 4.03 -1.57
N LEU A 37 -0.59 4.34 -0.28
CA LEU A 37 -1.04 5.64 0.22
C LEU A 37 0.10 6.61 0.57
N ARG A 38 1.38 6.25 0.33
CA ARG A 38 2.55 7.08 0.67
C ARG A 38 2.61 7.52 2.15
N ARG A 39 2.14 6.63 3.04
CA ARG A 39 2.15 6.83 4.50
C ARG A 39 3.36 6.18 5.17
N ASP A 40 4.37 5.81 4.39
CA ASP A 40 5.61 5.23 4.89
C ASP A 40 6.50 6.25 5.61
N GLU A 41 6.41 7.53 5.25
CA GLU A 41 7.11 8.63 5.93
C GLU A 41 6.72 8.76 7.43
N GLU A 42 5.51 8.37 7.80
CA GLU A 42 5.05 8.38 9.20
C GLU A 42 5.93 7.49 10.10
N LEU A 43 6.43 6.39 9.54
CA LEU A 43 7.30 5.46 10.27
C LEU A 43 8.74 5.97 10.33
N VAL A 44 9.19 6.76 9.35
CA VAL A 44 10.52 7.39 9.37
C VAL A 44 10.65 8.40 10.51
N ARG A 45 9.54 9.03 10.93
CA ARG A 45 9.50 9.95 12.07
C ARG A 45 9.63 9.25 13.44
N LEU A 46 9.45 7.93 13.49
CA LEU A 46 9.66 7.16 14.72
C LEU A 46 11.16 6.90 14.96
N PRO A 47 11.59 6.72 16.21
CA PRO A 47 12.95 6.26 16.50
C PRO A 47 13.29 4.96 15.75
N GLU A 48 14.55 4.78 15.38
CA GLU A 48 15.03 3.56 14.70
C GLU A 48 14.83 2.28 15.52
N THR A 49 14.78 2.43 16.85
CA THR A 49 14.50 1.33 17.78
C THR A 49 13.00 1.01 17.91
N ALA A 50 12.12 1.82 17.33
CA ALA A 50 10.68 1.59 17.39
C ALA A 50 10.31 0.35 16.57
N GLU A 51 9.66 -0.60 17.23
CA GLU A 51 9.26 -1.89 16.65
C GLU A 51 8.46 -1.74 15.33
N PRO A 52 7.49 -0.81 15.20
CA PRO A 52 6.76 -0.62 13.94
C PRO A 52 7.65 -0.16 12.77
N ARG A 53 8.66 0.68 13.05
CA ARG A 53 9.63 1.12 12.05
C ARG A 53 10.52 -0.04 11.62
N THR A 54 11.06 -0.79 12.59
CA THR A 54 11.90 -1.98 12.33
C THR A 54 11.16 -3.03 11.50
N GLN A 55 9.90 -3.34 11.84
CA GLN A 55 9.08 -4.28 11.06
C GLN A 55 8.88 -3.81 9.62
N PHE A 56 8.57 -2.53 9.44
CA PHE A 56 8.37 -1.96 8.12
C PHE A 56 9.66 -1.91 7.31
N ASP A 57 10.78 -1.54 7.92
CA ASP A 57 12.11 -1.53 7.29
C ASP A 57 12.53 -2.93 6.82
N ARG A 58 12.14 -3.98 7.53
CA ARG A 58 12.32 -5.36 7.06
C ARG A 58 11.35 -5.70 5.94
N PHE A 59 10.07 -5.34 6.09
CA PHE A 59 9.02 -5.62 5.09
C PHE A 59 9.34 -4.99 3.73
N ARG A 60 9.83 -3.74 3.70
CA ARG A 60 10.08 -2.98 2.48
C ARG A 60 11.25 -3.46 1.62
N ARG A 61 12.03 -4.43 2.11
CA ARG A 61 13.17 -4.96 1.38
C ARG A 61 12.69 -5.98 0.32
N PRO A 62 13.31 -5.97 -0.87
CA PRO A 62 13.12 -7.04 -1.83
C PRO A 62 13.61 -8.37 -1.25
N VAL A 63 12.85 -9.45 -1.45
CA VAL A 63 13.23 -10.81 -1.05
C VAL A 63 14.42 -11.25 -1.89
N LYS A 64 15.55 -11.55 -1.23
CA LYS A 64 16.75 -12.09 -1.89
C LYS A 64 16.86 -13.60 -1.65
N GLY A 65 16.52 -14.40 -2.66
CA GLY A 65 16.68 -15.87 -2.63
C GLY A 65 15.76 -16.59 -1.64
N ARG A 66 15.99 -17.90 -1.45
CA ARG A 66 15.20 -18.75 -0.55
C ARG A 66 15.65 -18.53 0.90
N GLY A 67 14.85 -17.82 1.69
CA GLY A 67 15.15 -17.49 3.10
C GLY A 67 15.69 -16.07 3.33
N GLY A 68 15.75 -15.22 2.30
CA GLY A 68 16.12 -13.83 2.45
C GLY A 68 15.11 -13.03 3.28
N ASP A 69 15.62 -12.04 4.02
CA ASP A 69 14.79 -11.04 4.69
C ASP A 69 14.15 -10.11 3.67
N GLY A 70 12.85 -9.86 3.83
CA GLY A 70 12.06 -9.04 2.90
C GLY A 70 10.67 -9.65 2.68
N ALA A 71 9.76 -8.86 2.12
CA ALA A 71 8.42 -9.33 1.78
C ALA A 71 8.00 -9.03 0.33
N LEU A 72 8.78 -8.22 -0.39
CA LEU A 72 8.44 -7.73 -1.71
C LEU A 72 9.27 -8.45 -2.78
N ARG A 73 8.67 -8.75 -3.92
CA ARG A 73 9.37 -9.24 -5.11
C ARG A 73 9.38 -8.14 -6.16
N ASP A 74 10.24 -8.25 -7.17
CA ASP A 74 10.34 -7.21 -8.21
C ASP A 74 9.03 -6.98 -8.98
N GLU A 75 8.21 -8.02 -9.10
CA GLU A 75 6.88 -7.95 -9.71
C GLU A 75 5.78 -7.37 -8.83
N THR A 76 6.10 -7.03 -7.57
CA THR A 76 5.07 -6.83 -6.56
C THR A 76 4.35 -5.53 -6.85
N ARG A 77 3.03 -5.66 -7.01
CA ARG A 77 2.12 -4.58 -7.31
C ARG A 77 1.05 -4.52 -6.23
N ILE A 78 0.78 -3.31 -5.77
CA ILE A 78 -0.29 -3.03 -4.82
C ILE A 78 -1.22 -2.04 -5.48
N ARG A 79 -2.51 -2.35 -5.47
CA ARG A 79 -3.55 -1.47 -5.97
C ARG A 79 -4.55 -1.17 -4.87
N VAL A 80 -4.84 0.11 -4.67
CA VAL A 80 -5.87 0.57 -3.74
C VAL A 80 -6.89 1.36 -4.53
N GLU A 81 -8.16 0.99 -4.39
CA GLU A 81 -9.28 1.77 -4.93
C GLU A 81 -9.98 2.42 -3.75
N ARG A 82 -10.17 3.74 -3.80
CA ARG A 82 -10.80 4.53 -2.72
C ARG A 82 -11.77 5.55 -3.28
N LEU A 83 -12.77 5.93 -2.49
CA LEU A 83 -13.62 7.07 -2.79
C LEU A 83 -13.05 8.30 -2.09
N ARG A 84 -12.87 9.40 -2.82
CA ARG A 84 -12.46 10.70 -2.27
C ARG A 84 -13.29 11.79 -2.93
N ASP A 85 -13.90 12.66 -2.14
CA ASP A 85 -14.72 13.78 -2.61
C ASP A 85 -15.84 13.35 -3.59
N GLY A 86 -16.36 12.13 -3.40
CA GLY A 86 -17.38 11.52 -4.27
C GLY A 86 -16.83 10.83 -5.53
N PHE A 87 -15.52 10.91 -5.80
CA PHE A 87 -14.89 10.35 -6.99
C PHE A 87 -14.06 9.10 -6.67
N PRO A 88 -14.23 8.00 -7.42
CA PRO A 88 -13.36 6.85 -7.32
C PRO A 88 -11.95 7.20 -7.79
N HIS A 89 -10.97 6.86 -6.96
CA HIS A 89 -9.55 6.98 -7.24
C HIS A 89 -8.91 5.60 -7.14
N ARG A 90 -7.92 5.37 -7.99
CA ARG A 90 -7.14 4.14 -8.00
C ARG A 90 -5.66 4.50 -7.91
N LEU A 91 -5.02 3.92 -6.92
CA LEU A 91 -3.61 4.13 -6.62
C LEU A 91 -2.86 2.86 -6.96
N HIS A 92 -1.80 3.00 -7.75
CA HIS A 92 -0.92 1.90 -8.12
C HIS A 92 0.45 2.14 -7.54
N TRP A 93 0.93 1.17 -6.77
CA TRP A 93 2.30 1.13 -6.31
C TRP A 93 2.97 -0.13 -6.86
N ALA A 94 4.21 0.02 -7.31
CA ALA A 94 5.06 -1.09 -7.73
C ALA A 94 6.50 -0.82 -7.27
N LEU A 95 7.20 -1.88 -6.85
CA LEU A 95 8.58 -1.76 -6.37
C LEU A 95 9.54 -1.18 -7.41
N ALA A 96 9.33 -1.52 -8.69
CA ALA A 96 10.15 -1.04 -9.80
C ALA A 96 9.71 0.33 -10.37
N ALA A 97 8.61 0.91 -9.88
CA ALA A 97 8.12 2.20 -10.36
C ALA A 97 8.74 3.36 -9.56
N ALA A 98 9.11 4.45 -10.26
CA ALA A 98 9.66 5.64 -9.62
C ALA A 98 8.64 6.34 -8.71
N ASP A 99 7.39 6.43 -9.17
CA ASP A 99 6.29 7.09 -8.45
C ASP A 99 4.99 6.28 -8.55
N PRO A 100 4.13 6.33 -7.52
CA PRO A 100 2.80 5.74 -7.60
C PRO A 100 1.93 6.49 -8.60
N VAL A 101 1.22 5.75 -9.44
CA VAL A 101 0.27 6.32 -10.41
C VAL A 101 -1.09 6.45 -9.74
N VAL A 102 -1.70 7.64 -9.86
CA VAL A 102 -3.07 7.89 -9.42
C VAL A 102 -3.95 8.06 -10.63
N GLU A 103 -5.02 7.28 -10.68
CA GLU A 103 -6.07 7.40 -11.67
C GLU A 103 -7.36 7.86 -10.99
N GLN A 104 -8.15 8.68 -11.68
CA GLN A 104 -9.52 9.00 -11.31
C GLN A 104 -10.46 8.33 -12.29
N ARG A 105 -11.63 7.90 -11.82
CA ARG A 105 -12.67 7.36 -12.70
C ARG A 105 -13.54 8.48 -13.25
N GLU A 106 -13.58 8.61 -14.56
CA GLU A 106 -14.43 9.56 -15.28
C GLU A 106 -15.91 9.08 -15.33
N PRO A 107 -16.87 9.95 -15.67
CA PRO A 107 -18.28 9.59 -15.78
C PRO A 107 -18.58 8.48 -16.80
N ASP A 108 -17.77 8.35 -17.85
CA ASP A 108 -17.86 7.26 -18.84
C ASP A 108 -17.41 5.89 -18.29
N GLY A 109 -16.76 5.91 -17.12
CA GLY A 109 -16.31 4.73 -16.40
C GLY A 109 -14.82 4.41 -16.60
N ASP A 110 -14.12 5.17 -17.43
CA ASP A 110 -12.69 4.97 -17.71
C ASP A 110 -11.82 5.52 -16.58
N TRP A 111 -10.65 4.89 -16.41
CA TRP A 111 -9.63 5.33 -15.47
C TRP A 111 -8.61 6.18 -16.21
N VAL A 112 -8.50 7.45 -15.84
CA VAL A 112 -7.56 8.40 -16.45
C VAL A 112 -6.56 8.88 -15.40
N PRO A 113 -5.30 9.17 -15.78
CA PRO A 113 -4.35 9.77 -14.85
C PRO A 113 -4.92 11.04 -14.22
N ALA A 114 -4.91 11.11 -12.89
CA ALA A 114 -5.42 12.28 -12.18
C ALA A 114 -4.48 13.47 -12.42
N ALA A 115 -5.03 14.60 -12.89
CA ALA A 115 -4.26 15.78 -13.32
C ALA A 115 -3.52 16.53 -12.17
N SER A 116 -3.69 16.11 -10.91
CA SER A 116 -3.03 16.77 -9.77
C SER A 116 -2.27 15.79 -8.89
N HIS A 117 -0.94 15.95 -8.87
CA HIS A 117 -0.01 15.36 -7.90
C HIS A 117 -0.07 16.04 -6.52
N THR A 118 -1.11 16.81 -6.20
CA THR A 118 -1.26 17.44 -4.88
C THR A 118 -1.71 16.41 -3.85
N TRP A 119 -0.74 15.59 -3.46
CA TRP A 119 -0.76 14.66 -2.36
C TRP A 119 -0.48 15.40 -1.04
N ASP A 120 -1.42 15.30 -0.10
CA ASP A 120 -1.28 15.37 1.37
C ASP A 120 -0.11 16.19 1.97
N ARG A 121 0.08 17.45 1.53
CA ARG A 121 0.85 18.44 2.32
C ARG A 121 0.01 19.22 3.31
N ALA A 122 -1.28 18.94 3.42
CA ALA A 122 -2.19 19.76 4.22
C ALA A 122 -3.30 18.94 4.87
N VAL A 123 -2.99 18.10 5.87
CA VAL A 123 -3.80 17.98 7.10
C VAL A 123 -2.96 17.34 8.22
N GLY A 124 -2.82 18.04 9.35
CA GLY A 124 -2.68 17.48 10.72
C GLY A 124 -1.41 16.73 11.09
#